data_AF-A0A6L7CWI2-F1
#
_entry.id   AF-A0A6L7CWI2-F1
#
_cell.length_a   1.000
_cell.length_b   1.000
_cell.length_c   1.000
_cell.angle_alpha   90.00
_cell.angle_beta   90.00
_cell.angle_gamma   90.00
#
_symmetry.space_group_name_H-M   'P 1'
#
loop_
_entity.id
_entity.type
_entity.pdbx_description
1 polymer ?
#
loop_
_entity_poly.entity_id
_entity_poly.type
_entity_poly.pdbx_seq_one_letter_code
_entity_poly.pdbx_strand_id
1 'polypeptide(L)'
;FITDEDAVSRLETFTSTERVHKVAAFTDGIQRLALNMLDNSPHVPFFTPFFIGLAAATQEQLDLLPKLLKQFLSSPAVNERTDDDKTLALALWLP
;
A
#
# COMPACT_ATOMS: atom_id res chain seq x y z
N PHE A 1 1.76 17.09 -7.35
CA PHE A 1 2.94 16.25 -7.13
C PHE A 1 3.82 16.86 -6.04
N ILE A 2 4.75 16.11 -5.45
CA ILE A 2 5.64 16.64 -4.39
C ILE A 2 6.56 17.77 -4.86
N THR A 3 6.75 17.89 -6.18
CA THR A 3 7.53 18.94 -6.83
C THR A 3 6.71 20.18 -7.16
N ASP A 4 5.40 20.17 -6.97
CA ASP A 4 4.55 21.32 -7.26
C ASP A 4 4.83 22.43 -6.23
N GLU A 5 4.76 23.70 -6.64
CA GLU A 5 4.97 24.85 -5.74
C GLU A 5 4.02 24.82 -4.52
N ASP A 6 2.83 24.22 -4.68
CA ASP A 6 1.79 24.10 -3.66
C ASP A 6 1.83 22.76 -2.89
N ALA A 7 2.85 21.91 -3.08
CA ALA A 7 2.89 20.58 -2.48
C ALA A 7 2.74 20.59 -0.95
N VAL A 8 3.34 21.58 -0.29
CA VAL A 8 3.28 21.74 1.17
C VAL A 8 1.89 22.13 1.64
N SER A 9 1.14 22.94 0.88
CA SER A 9 -0.21 23.36 1.27
C SER A 9 -1.25 22.25 1.09
N ARG A 10 -0.98 21.28 0.21
CA ARG A 10 -1.83 20.09 -0.02
C ARG A 10 -1.45 18.89 0.86
N LEU A 11 -0.37 18.99 1.64
CA LEU A 11 0.05 17.93 2.54
C LEU A 11 -0.92 17.81 3.71
N GLU A 12 -1.61 16.68 3.78
CA GLU A 12 -2.40 16.30 4.95
C GLU A 12 -1.52 15.55 5.96
N THR A 13 -1.62 15.92 7.23
CA THR A 13 -0.89 15.25 8.31
C THR A 13 -1.86 14.83 9.40
N PHE A 14 -1.61 13.64 9.94
CA PHE A 14 -2.32 13.11 11.10
C PHE A 14 -1.28 12.57 12.08
N THR A 15 -1.45 12.88 13.36
CA THR A 15 -0.58 12.38 14.43
C THR A 15 -1.42 11.62 15.44
N SER A 16 -0.91 10.47 15.88
CA SER A 16 -1.53 9.65 16.92
C SER A 16 -0.44 9.17 17.88
N THR A 17 -0.77 9.13 19.16
CA THR A 17 0.08 8.52 20.21
C THR A 17 -0.15 7.02 20.35
N GLU A 18 -1.16 6.48 19.65
CA GLU A 18 -1.44 5.05 19.68
C GLU A 18 -0.42 4.24 18.87
N ARG A 19 -0.23 2.98 19.26
CA ARG A 19 0.64 2.07 18.52
C ARG A 19 -0.03 1.66 17.22
N VAL A 20 0.66 1.87 16.10
CA VAL A 20 0.19 1.44 14.80
C VAL A 20 0.62 -0.01 14.54
N HIS A 21 -0.36 -0.89 14.34
CA HIS A 21 -0.11 -2.32 14.10
C HIS A 21 0.10 -2.66 12.62
N LYS A 22 -0.59 -1.95 11.72
CA LYS A 22 -0.60 -2.21 10.29
C LYS A 22 -0.50 -0.88 9.56
N VAL A 23 0.49 -0.76 8.68
CA VAL A 23 0.69 0.42 7.84
C VAL A 23 0.79 -0.03 6.39
N ALA A 24 0.08 0.68 5.51
CA ALA A 24 0.26 0.60 4.07
C ALA A 24 0.47 2.02 3.52
N ALA A 25 1.45 2.19 2.65
CA ALA A 25 1.70 3.42 1.92
C ALA A 25 1.87 3.08 0.44
N PHE A 26 1.31 3.90 -0.46
CA PHE A 26 1.30 3.63 -1.89
C PHE A 26 1.36 4.91 -2.72
N THR A 27 1.68 4.77 -4.01
CA THR A 27 1.62 5.86 -5.00
C THR A 27 0.31 5.82 -5.79
N ASP A 28 -0.04 6.96 -6.38
CA ASP A 28 -1.23 7.15 -7.22
C ASP A 28 -1.39 6.09 -8.33
N GLY A 29 -0.28 5.54 -8.83
CA GLY A 29 -0.29 4.43 -9.78
C GLY A 29 -1.11 3.19 -9.37
N ILE A 30 -1.40 2.97 -8.07
CA ILE A 30 -2.34 1.92 -7.62
C ILE A 30 -3.57 2.44 -6.87
N GLN A 31 -3.80 3.76 -6.84
CA GLN A 31 -4.86 4.38 -6.05
C GLN A 31 -6.25 3.84 -6.38
N ARG A 32 -6.55 3.58 -7.66
CA ARG A 32 -7.85 3.01 -8.09
C ARG A 32 -8.12 1.60 -7.58
N LEU A 33 -7.07 0.88 -7.16
CA LEU A 33 -7.17 -0.46 -6.56
C LEU A 33 -7.24 -0.36 -5.04
N ALA A 34 -6.51 0.60 -4.48
CA ALA A 34 -6.26 0.74 -3.07
C ALA A 34 -7.33 1.56 -2.32
N LEU A 35 -8.05 2.45 -3.00
CA LEU A 35 -9.03 3.34 -2.36
C LEU A 35 -10.45 3.15 -2.92
N ASN A 36 -11.44 3.38 -2.05
CA ASN A 36 -12.77 3.76 -2.48
C ASN A 36 -12.74 5.21 -2.94
N MET A 37 -12.95 5.43 -4.24
CA MET A 37 -12.83 6.77 -4.84
C MET A 37 -13.97 7.73 -4.44
N LEU A 38 -15.06 7.22 -3.85
CA LEU A 38 -16.20 8.06 -3.43
C LEU A 38 -15.89 8.88 -2.19
N ASP A 39 -15.19 8.29 -1.22
CA ASP A 39 -14.91 8.88 0.09
C ASP A 39 -13.42 8.92 0.43
N ASN A 40 -12.56 8.54 -0.52
CA ASN A 40 -11.11 8.45 -0.37
C ASN A 40 -10.67 7.53 0.78
N SER A 41 -11.52 6.58 1.18
CA SER A 41 -11.20 5.63 2.24
C SER A 41 -10.41 4.42 1.72
N PRO A 42 -9.61 3.75 2.58
CA PRO A 42 -8.93 2.51 2.19
C PRO A 42 -9.92 1.43 1.74
N HIS A 43 -9.69 0.84 0.57
CA HIS A 43 -10.41 -0.35 0.14
C HIS A 43 -9.87 -1.57 0.90
N VAL A 44 -10.43 -1.84 2.09
CA VAL A 44 -9.97 -2.90 3.00
C VAL A 44 -9.74 -4.27 2.34
N PRO A 45 -10.58 -4.78 1.41
CA PRO A 45 -10.34 -6.03 0.70
C PRO A 45 -9.04 -6.08 -0.10
N PHE A 46 -8.55 -4.95 -0.63
CA PHE A 46 -7.25 -4.89 -1.32
C PHE A 46 -6.09 -5.16 -0.36
N PHE A 47 -6.14 -4.59 0.85
CA PHE A 47 -5.04 -4.69 1.82
C PHE A 47 -5.06 -5.97 2.65
N THR A 48 -6.23 -6.55 2.86
CA THR A 48 -6.43 -7.70 3.76
C THR A 48 -5.52 -8.89 3.45
N PRO A 49 -5.38 -9.36 2.19
CA PRO A 49 -4.52 -10.50 1.87
C PRO A 49 -3.04 -10.25 2.20
N PHE A 50 -2.54 -9.03 2.02
CA PHE A 50 -1.16 -8.70 2.32
C PHE A 50 -0.86 -8.78 3.82
N PHE A 51 -1.73 -8.23 4.65
CA PHE A 51 -1.54 -8.30 6.11
C PHE A 51 -1.73 -9.69 6.68
N ILE A 52 -2.61 -10.52 6.09
CA ILE A 52 -2.71 -11.95 6.43
C ILE A 52 -1.41 -12.67 6.08
N GLY A 53 -0.89 -12.45 4.87
CA GLY A 53 0.37 -13.06 4.42
C GLY A 53 1.56 -12.66 5.30
N LEU A 54 1.68 -11.37 5.63
CA LEU A 54 2.73 -10.85 6.53
C LEU A 54 2.65 -11.44 7.93
N ALA A 55 1.44 -11.62 8.48
CA ALA A 55 1.25 -12.15 9.83
C ALA A 55 1.52 -13.67 9.91
N ALA A 56 1.34 -14.40 8.80
CA ALA A 56 1.51 -15.85 8.75
C ALA A 56 2.89 -16.30 8.24
N ALA A 57 3.70 -15.40 7.70
CA ALA A 57 4.98 -15.72 7.09
C ALA A 57 6.02 -16.18 8.11
N THR A 58 6.74 -17.26 7.80
CA THR A 58 7.98 -17.62 8.50
C THR A 58 9.11 -16.67 8.10
N GLN A 59 10.22 -16.69 8.83
CA GLN A 59 11.38 -15.85 8.52
C GLN A 59 11.91 -16.10 7.10
N GLU A 60 11.94 -17.35 6.64
CA GLU A 60 12.36 -17.71 5.29
C GLU A 60 11.37 -17.22 4.22
N GLN A 61 10.08 -17.14 4.56
CA GLN A 61 9.05 -16.64 3.65
C GLN A 61 9.05 -15.12 3.56
N LEU A 62 9.43 -14.40 4.63
CA LEU A 62 9.54 -12.94 4.62
C LEU A 62 10.50 -12.44 3.53
N ASP A 63 11.61 -13.15 3.30
CA ASP A 63 12.58 -12.82 2.24
C ASP A 63 11.99 -12.98 0.82
N LEU A 64 10.94 -13.78 0.66
CA LEU A 64 10.24 -13.98 -0.61
C LEU A 64 9.13 -12.96 -0.85
N LEU A 65 8.59 -12.33 0.20
CA LEU A 65 7.45 -11.42 0.09
C LEU A 65 7.71 -10.23 -0.84
N PRO A 66 8.89 -9.56 -0.84
CA PRO A 66 9.15 -8.48 -1.79
C PRO A 66 9.05 -8.93 -3.25
N LYS A 67 9.52 -10.15 -3.55
CA LYS A 67 9.44 -10.73 -4.89
C LYS A 67 8.00 -11.03 -5.28
N LEU A 68 7.23 -11.64 -4.38
CA LEU A 68 5.82 -11.95 -4.61
C LEU A 68 4.97 -10.68 -4.77
N LEU A 69 5.25 -9.65 -3.97
CA LEU A 69 4.60 -8.34 -4.10
C LEU A 69 4.90 -7.71 -5.46
N LYS A 70 6.17 -7.73 -5.90
CA LYS A 70 6.54 -7.24 -7.23
C LYS A 70 5.81 -8.00 -8.35
N GLN A 71 5.70 -9.33 -8.23
CA GLN A 71 4.95 -10.15 -9.19
C GLN A 71 3.46 -9.79 -9.23
N PHE A 72 2.84 -9.59 -8.07
CA PHE A 72 1.45 -9.15 -7.96
C PHE A 72 1.26 -7.78 -8.64
N LEU A 73 2.09 -6.78 -8.31
CA LEU A 73 1.99 -5.44 -8.90
C LEU A 73 2.26 -5.45 -10.42
N SER A 74 3.00 -6.43 -10.91
CA SER A 74 3.29 -6.62 -12.34
C SER A 74 2.28 -7.54 -13.05
N SER A 75 1.25 -8.02 -12.36
CA SER A 75 0.28 -8.96 -12.93
C SER A 75 -0.63 -8.29 -13.95
N PRO A 76 -1.18 -9.04 -14.93
CA PRO A 76 -2.13 -8.50 -15.90
C PRO A 76 -3.33 -7.81 -15.23
N ALA A 77 -3.85 -8.41 -14.16
CA ALA A 77 -4.97 -7.84 -13.40
C ALA A 77 -4.66 -6.43 -12.85
N VAL A 78 -3.42 -6.15 -12.44
CA VAL A 78 -3.02 -4.82 -11.97
C VAL A 78 -2.75 -3.90 -13.17
N ASN A 79 -1.97 -4.35 -14.14
CA ASN A 79 -1.55 -3.54 -15.29
C ASN A 79 -2.71 -3.16 -16.24
N GLU A 80 -3.77 -3.98 -16.35
CA GLU A 80 -4.98 -3.64 -17.11
C GLU A 80 -5.73 -2.43 -16.54
N ARG A 81 -5.47 -2.07 -15.29
CA ARG A 81 -6.17 -0.99 -14.57
C ARG A 81 -5.34 0.29 -14.44
N THR A 82 -4.03 0.21 -14.73
CA THR A 82 -3.09 1.32 -14.62
C THR A 82 -1.78 1.03 -15.35
N ASP A 83 -1.32 1.97 -16.17
CA ASP A 83 -0.05 1.95 -16.88
C ASP A 83 1.05 2.76 -16.18
N ASP A 84 0.73 3.45 -15.08
CA ASP A 84 1.64 4.28 -14.28
C ASP A 84 2.54 3.45 -13.34
N ASP A 85 3.55 4.09 -12.76
CA ASP A 85 4.51 3.49 -11.82
C ASP A 85 3.85 3.09 -10.49
N LYS A 86 4.03 1.82 -10.10
CA LYS A 86 3.32 1.19 -8.98
C LYS A 86 4.25 1.00 -7.80
N THR A 87 3.91 1.60 -6.66
CA THR A 87 4.61 1.39 -5.39
C THR A 87 3.63 1.01 -4.29
N LEU A 88 3.98 -0.03 -3.52
CA LEU A 88 3.30 -0.39 -2.27
C LEU A 88 4.34 -0.74 -1.21
N ALA A 89 4.30 -0.05 -0.08
CA ALA A 89 5.07 -0.35 1.11
C ALA A 89 4.12 -0.79 2.23
N LEU A 90 4.50 -1.85 2.95
CA LEU A 90 3.70 -2.47 4.00
C LEU A 90 4.57 -2.65 5.25
N ALA A 91 3.99 -2.38 6.41
CA ALA A 91 4.61 -2.69 7.69
C ALA A 91 3.59 -3.32 8.64
N LEU A 92 4.04 -4.32 9.38
CA LEU A 92 3.27 -5.03 10.39
C LEU A 92 4.07 -5.06 11.69
N TRP A 93 3.48 -4.55 12.77
CA TRP A 93 4.02 -4.75 14.11
C TRP A 93 3.40 -6.01 14.71
N LEU A 94 4.23 -7.05 14.86
CA LEU A 94 3.85 -8.26 15.60
C LEU A 94 4.09 -8.03 17.10
N PRO A 95 3.10 -8.30 17.97
CA PRO A 95 3.28 -8.24 19.42
C PRO A 95 4.25 -9.31 19.93
#